data_AF-A0A7T0RF34-F1
#
_entry.id   AF-A0A7T0RF34-F1
#
_cell.length_a   1.000
_cell.length_b   1.000
_cell.length_c   1.000
_cell.angle_alpha   90.00
_cell.angle_beta   90.00
_cell.angle_gamma   90.00
#
_symmetry.space_group_name_H-M   'P 1'
#
loop_
_entity.id
_entity.type
_entity.pdbx_description
1 polymer ?
#
loop_
_entity_poly.entity_id
_entity_poly.type
_entity_poly.pdbx_seq_one_letter_code
_entity_poly.pdbx_strand_id
1 'polypeptide(L)'
;MKPMVFEGTEVELITQGNEVWVTASNLGRALGYANGKAVQRIYTRNKDEFTDTMSGVVNLTTPTGTQGVRVFSLRGAHLIAMLARTKKAKAFRRWVLDILDTIAKGGEYAKQQWEQARQALEDRREQVSEEGRGLAAWRWHK
;
A
#
# COMPACT_ATOMS: atom_id res chain seq x y z
N MET A 1 -0.80 4.74 12.86
CA MET A 1 -1.48 3.84 11.90
C MET A 1 -1.97 2.61 12.67
N LYS A 2 -3.11 2.02 12.32
CA LYS A 2 -3.63 0.84 13.04
C LYS A 2 -2.69 -0.35 12.77
N PRO A 3 -2.14 -1.02 13.80
CA PRO A 3 -1.33 -2.22 13.59
C PRO A 3 -2.18 -3.28 12.87
N MET A 4 -1.63 -3.90 11.84
CA MET A 4 -2.33 -4.97 11.14
C MET A 4 -2.04 -6.28 11.85
N VAL A 5 -3.09 -6.98 12.26
CA VAL A 5 -2.97 -8.23 13.02
C VAL A 5 -3.09 -9.40 12.07
N PHE A 6 -2.10 -10.28 12.07
CA PHE A 6 -2.12 -11.55 11.35
C PHE A 6 -2.05 -12.71 12.36
N GLU A 7 -3.12 -13.49 12.47
CA GLU A 7 -3.21 -14.63 13.41
C GLU A 7 -2.75 -14.29 14.85
N GLY A 8 -3.23 -13.15 15.38
CA GLY A 8 -2.86 -12.66 16.72
C GLY A 8 -1.44 -12.09 16.83
N THR A 9 -0.68 -12.05 15.73
CA THR A 9 0.63 -11.40 15.66
C THR A 9 0.47 -10.01 15.09
N GLU A 10 0.85 -8.98 15.86
CA GLU A 10 0.97 -7.62 15.32
C GLU A 10 2.10 -7.56 14.29
N VAL A 11 1.74 -7.17 13.08
CA VAL A 11 2.68 -6.86 12.00
C VAL A 11 2.79 -5.35 11.94
N GLU A 12 3.90 -4.85 12.46
CA GLU A 12 4.22 -3.44 12.36
C GLU A 12 4.70 -3.14 10.94
N LEU A 13 3.97 -2.22 10.32
CA LEU A 13 4.17 -1.75 8.95
C LEU A 13 4.71 -0.33 8.98
N ILE A 14 5.74 -0.09 8.18
CA ILE A 14 6.39 1.19 7.99
C ILE A 14 5.84 1.80 6.70
N THR A 15 5.29 3.00 6.79
CA THR A 15 4.86 3.75 5.60
C THR A 15 5.96 4.71 5.19
N GLN A 16 6.42 4.58 3.96
CA GLN A 16 7.39 5.50 3.38
C GLN A 16 6.86 5.98 2.04
N GLY A 17 6.56 7.27 1.95
CA GLY A 17 5.80 7.82 0.82
C GLY A 17 4.41 7.19 0.74
N ASN A 18 4.09 6.61 -0.41
CA ASN A 18 2.80 5.95 -0.68
C ASN A 18 2.87 4.42 -0.59
N GLU A 19 3.99 3.87 -0.10
CA GLU A 19 4.23 2.43 -0.03
C GLU A 19 4.31 1.93 1.41
N VAL A 20 3.83 0.71 1.59
CA VAL A 20 3.80 0.01 2.87
C VAL A 20 4.89 -1.04 2.88
N TRP A 21 5.76 -0.96 3.89
CA TRP A 21 6.95 -1.76 4.06
C TRP A 21 6.89 -2.55 5.37
N VAL A 22 7.55 -3.70 5.40
CA VAL A 22 7.72 -4.54 6.60
C VAL A 22 9.19 -4.92 6.77
N THR A 23 9.68 -4.85 8.01
CA THR A 23 11.07 -5.28 8.31
C THR A 23 11.22 -6.78 8.18
N ALA A 24 12.43 -7.27 7.86
CA ALA A 24 12.73 -8.69 7.82
C ALA A 24 12.39 -9.41 9.15
N SER A 25 12.59 -8.72 10.28
CA SER A 25 12.29 -9.24 11.62
C SER A 25 10.79 -9.41 11.86
N ASN A 26 9.99 -8.39 11.54
CA ASN A 26 8.53 -8.44 11.69
C ASN A 26 7.93 -9.50 10.74
N LEU A 27 8.42 -9.56 9.51
CA LEU A 27 8.03 -10.61 8.56
C LEU A 27 8.41 -12.01 9.07
N GLY A 28 9.60 -12.16 9.65
CA GLY A 28 10.02 -13.42 10.27
C GLY A 28 9.04 -13.88 11.34
N ARG A 29 8.68 -12.99 12.28
CA ARG A 29 7.71 -13.27 13.35
C ARG A 29 6.33 -13.62 12.80
N ALA A 30 5.85 -12.86 11.82
CA ALA A 30 4.56 -13.11 11.16
C ALA A 30 4.51 -14.50 10.51
N LEU A 31 5.62 -14.94 9.88
CA LEU A 31 5.74 -16.26 9.27
C LEU A 31 6.04 -17.40 10.27
N GLY A 32 6.23 -17.07 11.55
CA GLY A 32 6.48 -18.05 12.62
C GLY A 32 7.94 -18.44 12.80
N TYR A 33 8.87 -17.64 12.28
CA TYR A 33 10.29 -17.80 12.53
C TYR A 33 10.72 -17.08 13.81
N ALA A 34 11.80 -17.56 14.43
CA ALA A 34 12.35 -16.96 15.64
C ALA A 34 12.89 -15.54 15.43
N ASN A 35 13.35 -15.20 14.22
CA ASN A 35 13.90 -13.89 13.87
C ASN A 35 13.93 -13.68 12.34
N GLY A 36 14.38 -12.50 11.92
CA GLY A 36 14.51 -12.13 10.50
C GLY A 36 15.62 -12.84 9.71
N LYS A 37 16.49 -13.64 10.34
CA LYS A 37 17.59 -14.33 9.62
C LYS A 37 17.06 -15.37 8.62
N ALA A 38 15.93 -16.01 8.93
CA ALA A 38 15.28 -16.92 7.99
C ALA A 38 14.81 -16.20 6.73
N VAL A 39 14.17 -15.05 6.90
CA VAL A 39 13.73 -14.18 5.80
C VAL A 39 14.92 -13.70 4.97
N GLN A 40 15.99 -13.24 5.60
CA GLN A 40 17.20 -12.82 4.88
C GLN A 40 17.83 -13.96 4.08
N ARG A 41 17.89 -15.19 4.63
CA ARG A 41 18.38 -16.36 3.88
C ARG A 41 17.51 -16.69 2.67
N ILE A 42 16.19 -16.61 2.81
CA ILE A 42 15.25 -16.82 1.70
C ILE A 42 15.48 -15.77 0.62
N TYR A 43 15.54 -14.49 1.00
CA TYR A 43 15.82 -13.39 0.09
C TYR A 43 17.15 -13.59 -0.66
N THR A 44 18.25 -13.81 0.07
CA THR A 44 19.59 -13.91 -0.53
C THR A 44 19.70 -15.06 -1.54
N ARG A 45 18.99 -16.18 -1.31
CA ARG A 45 19.01 -17.34 -2.22
C ARG A 45 18.21 -17.16 -3.51
N ASN A 46 17.25 -16.24 -3.51
CA ASN A 46 16.33 -16.02 -4.63
C ASN A 46 16.34 -14.53 -5.02
N LYS A 47 17.49 -13.85 -4.86
CA LYS A 47 17.61 -12.39 -5.00
C LYS A 47 17.25 -11.94 -6.41
N ASP A 48 17.49 -12.78 -7.40
CA ASP A 48 17.15 -12.60 -8.81
C ASP A 48 15.63 -12.49 -9.07
N GLU A 49 14.78 -13.02 -8.20
CA GLU A 49 13.32 -12.87 -8.29
C GLU A 49 12.81 -11.52 -7.72
N PHE A 50 13.67 -10.73 -7.05
CA PHE A 50 13.29 -9.46 -6.43
C PHE A 50 13.70 -8.26 -7.29
N THR A 51 12.77 -7.34 -7.48
CA THR A 51 13.06 -6.01 -8.03
C THR A 51 13.47 -5.03 -6.93
N ASP A 52 14.08 -3.90 -7.31
CA ASP A 52 14.47 -2.85 -6.36
C ASP A 52 13.28 -2.23 -5.61
N THR A 53 12.07 -2.30 -6.18
CA THR A 53 10.82 -1.87 -5.54
C THR A 53 10.25 -2.90 -4.54
N MET A 54 10.82 -4.10 -4.47
CA MET A 54 10.35 -5.17 -3.59
C MET A 54 11.15 -5.28 -2.29
N SER A 55 12.40 -4.81 -2.28
CA SER A 55 13.21 -4.77 -1.06
C SER A 55 14.20 -3.61 -1.05
N GLY A 56 14.44 -3.06 0.14
CA GLY A 56 15.43 -2.00 0.35
C GLY A 56 16.12 -2.13 1.70
N VAL A 57 17.14 -1.31 1.95
CA VAL A 57 17.74 -1.15 3.29
C VAL A 57 17.43 0.25 3.76
N VAL A 58 16.86 0.36 4.95
CA VAL A 58 16.60 1.63 5.62
C VAL A 58 17.42 1.70 6.91
N ASN A 59 17.88 2.90 7.26
CA ASN A 59 18.57 3.14 8.51
C ASN A 59 17.54 3.35 9.61
N LEU A 60 17.46 2.41 10.56
CA LEU A 60 16.62 2.53 11.75
C LEU A 60 17.47 2.93 12.94
N THR A 61 17.04 3.97 13.66
CA THR A 61 17.63 4.35 14.93
C THR A 61 17.11 3.40 16.02
N THR A 62 18.01 2.59 16.56
CA THR A 62 17.73 1.71 17.71
C THR A 62 18.45 2.26 18.94
N PRO A 63 18.11 1.81 20.17
CA PRO A 63 18.80 2.26 21.38
C PRO A 63 20.33 2.03 21.35
N THR A 64 20.82 1.10 20.53
CA THR A 64 22.24 0.76 20.35
C THR A 64 22.89 1.51 19.18
N GLY A 65 22.15 2.41 18.52
CA GLY A 65 22.61 3.21 17.38
C GLY A 65 21.84 2.93 16.08
N THR A 66 22.28 3.61 15.02
CA THR A 66 21.68 3.48 13.69
C THR A 66 22.11 2.17 13.03
N GLN A 67 21.14 1.36 12.62
CA GLN A 67 21.36 0.07 12.00
C GLN A 67 20.65 -0.02 10.65
N GLY A 68 21.35 -0.54 9.63
CA GLY A 68 20.75 -0.84 8.34
C GLY A 68 19.85 -2.06 8.43
N VAL A 69 18.53 -1.87 8.29
CA VAL A 69 17.53 -2.93 8.35
C VAL A 69 16.90 -3.13 6.99
N ARG A 70 16.89 -4.38 6.52
CA ARG A 70 16.21 -4.73 5.27
C ARG A 70 14.70 -4.71 5.47
N VAL A 71 14.02 -4.04 4.56
CA VAL A 71 12.58 -3.93 4.48
C VAL A 71 12.07 -4.51 3.16
N PHE A 72 10.83 -4.96 3.16
CA PHE A 72 10.14 -5.53 2.02
C PHE A 72 8.81 -4.81 1.82
N SER A 73 8.46 -4.49 0.57
CA SER A 73 7.11 -4.04 0.27
C SER A 73 6.12 -5.20 0.45
N LEU A 74 4.81 -4.93 0.45
CA LEU A 74 3.79 -6.00 0.53
C LEU A 74 3.99 -7.07 -0.55
N ARG A 75 4.37 -6.67 -1.77
CA ARG A 75 4.69 -7.60 -2.86
C ARG A 75 5.94 -8.44 -2.54
N GLY A 76 7.00 -7.81 -2.02
CA GLY A 76 8.21 -8.51 -1.57
C GLY A 76 7.93 -9.50 -0.44
N ALA A 77 7.13 -9.10 0.54
CA ALA A 77 6.71 -9.95 1.65
C ALA A 77 5.88 -11.15 1.17
N HIS A 78 4.98 -10.94 0.20
CA HIS A 78 4.23 -12.01 -0.45
C HIS A 78 5.15 -13.02 -1.14
N LEU A 79 6.20 -12.56 -1.86
CA LEU A 79 7.19 -13.44 -2.49
C LEU A 79 7.99 -14.25 -1.47
N ILE A 80 8.48 -13.64 -0.40
CA ILE A 80 9.13 -14.36 0.71
C ILE A 80 8.20 -15.46 1.27
N ALA A 81 6.92 -15.16 1.45
CA ALA A 81 5.94 -16.12 1.94
C ALA A 81 5.63 -17.24 0.94
N MET A 82 5.79 -17.03 -0.36
CA MET A 82 5.74 -18.10 -1.37
C MET A 82 6.93 -19.06 -1.20
N LEU A 83 8.12 -18.52 -0.99
CA LEU A 83 9.36 -19.28 -0.86
C LEU A 83 9.52 -20.01 0.50
N ALA A 84 8.90 -19.48 1.57
CA ALA A 84 8.98 -20.04 2.93
C ALA A 84 8.31 -21.42 3.12
N ARG A 85 7.38 -21.82 2.22
CA ARG A 85 6.68 -23.13 2.18
C ARG A 85 6.13 -23.67 3.53
N THR A 86 5.78 -22.81 4.50
CA THR A 86 5.11 -23.23 5.75
C THR A 86 3.58 -23.06 5.70
N LYS A 87 2.84 -23.75 6.58
CA LYS A 87 1.37 -23.56 6.74
C LYS A 87 1.03 -22.10 7.08
N LYS A 88 1.78 -21.50 8.01
CA LYS A 88 1.63 -20.09 8.40
C LYS A 88 1.92 -19.14 7.23
N ALA A 89 2.94 -19.43 6.43
CA ALA A 89 3.22 -18.66 5.22
C ALA A 89 2.07 -18.75 4.19
N LYS A 90 1.38 -19.88 4.07
CA LYS A 90 0.20 -20.00 3.19
C LYS A 90 -0.95 -19.10 3.62
N ALA A 91 -1.24 -19.02 4.91
CA ALA A 91 -2.23 -18.09 5.44
C ALA A 91 -1.78 -16.63 5.26
N PHE A 92 -0.50 -16.35 5.50
CA PHE A 92 0.07 -15.01 5.33
C PHE A 92 -0.05 -14.51 3.88
N ARG A 93 0.14 -15.38 2.88
CA ARG A 93 -0.05 -15.00 1.47
C ARG A 93 -1.44 -14.47 1.17
N ARG A 94 -2.48 -15.17 1.66
CA ARG A 94 -3.87 -14.75 1.48
C ARG A 94 -4.12 -13.41 2.16
N TRP A 95 -3.66 -13.29 3.39
CA TRP A 95 -3.79 -12.05 4.16
C TRP A 95 -3.13 -10.85 3.45
N VAL A 96 -1.93 -11.01 2.89
CA VAL A 96 -1.30 -9.93 2.12
C VAL A 96 -2.10 -9.57 0.87
N LEU A 97 -2.66 -10.55 0.16
CA LEU A 97 -3.51 -10.29 -1.00
C LEU A 97 -4.78 -9.53 -0.62
N ASP A 98 -5.43 -9.89 0.50
CA ASP A 98 -6.62 -9.19 0.99
C ASP A 98 -6.31 -7.69 1.28
N ILE A 99 -5.11 -7.40 1.80
CA ILE A 99 -4.64 -6.02 2.02
C ILE A 99 -4.44 -5.29 0.69
N LEU A 100 -3.77 -5.93 -0.27
CA LEU A 100 -3.51 -5.35 -1.59
C LEU A 100 -4.83 -5.06 -2.32
N ASP A 101 -5.80 -5.99 -2.26
CA ASP A 101 -7.12 -5.82 -2.85
C ASP A 101 -7.89 -4.67 -2.19
N THR A 102 -7.77 -4.53 -0.86
CA THR A 102 -8.38 -3.43 -0.12
C THR A 102 -7.79 -2.08 -0.55
N ILE A 103 -6.46 -2.00 -0.69
CA ILE A 103 -5.77 -0.79 -1.16
C ILE A 103 -6.20 -0.46 -2.59
N ALA A 104 -6.23 -1.45 -3.48
CA ALA A 104 -6.61 -1.27 -4.88
C ALA A 104 -8.04 -0.74 -5.01
N LYS A 105 -9.01 -1.39 -4.36
CA LYS A 105 -10.43 -0.97 -4.35
C LYS A 105 -10.62 0.42 -3.74
N GLY A 106 -9.90 0.72 -2.65
CA GLY A 106 -9.93 2.05 -2.03
C GLY A 106 -9.44 3.15 -2.98
N GLY A 107 -8.39 2.87 -3.74
CA GLY A 107 -7.87 3.78 -4.77
C GLY A 107 -8.85 4.00 -5.92
N GLU A 108 -9.50 2.94 -6.40
CA GLU A 108 -10.53 3.02 -7.45
C GLU A 108 -11.74 3.85 -6.99
N TYR A 109 -12.24 3.59 -5.77
CA TYR A 109 -13.35 4.35 -5.22
C TYR A 109 -13.01 5.84 -5.10
N ALA A 110 -11.83 6.17 -4.56
CA ALA A 110 -11.38 7.55 -4.46
C ALA A 110 -11.35 8.21 -5.86
N LYS A 111 -10.77 7.54 -6.86
CA LYS A 111 -10.71 8.05 -8.25
C LYS A 111 -12.10 8.33 -8.82
N GLN A 112 -13.05 7.41 -8.64
CA GLN A 112 -14.44 7.58 -9.11
C GLN A 112 -15.12 8.79 -8.47
N GLN A 113 -14.95 8.97 -7.15
CA GLN A 113 -15.51 10.12 -6.43
C GLN A 113 -14.94 11.45 -6.94
N TRP A 114 -13.63 11.51 -7.21
CA TRP A 114 -12.99 12.70 -7.79
C TRP A 114 -13.52 13.04 -9.19
N GLU A 115 -13.71 12.02 -10.03
CA GLU A 115 -14.22 12.18 -11.40
C GLU A 115 -15.67 12.66 -11.41
N GLN A 116 -16.52 12.07 -10.56
CA GLN A 116 -17.91 12.52 -10.38
C GLN A 116 -18.00 13.95 -9.85
N ALA A 117 -17.17 14.31 -8.85
CA ALA A 117 -17.13 15.66 -8.31
C ALA A 117 -16.68 16.68 -9.36
N ARG A 118 -15.71 16.32 -10.20
CA ARG A 118 -15.25 17.17 -11.32
C ARG A 118 -16.36 17.38 -12.36
N GLN A 119 -17.01 16.30 -12.79
CA GLN A 119 -18.11 16.39 -13.76
C GLN A 119 -19.23 17.27 -13.23
N ALA A 120 -19.63 17.10 -11.96
CA ALA A 120 -20.66 17.92 -11.34
C ALA A 120 -20.33 19.42 -11.29
N LEU A 121 -19.04 19.78 -11.16
CA LEU A 121 -18.59 21.17 -11.24
C LEU A 121 -18.63 21.72 -12.67
N GLU A 122 -18.25 20.90 -13.65
CA GLU A 122 -18.32 21.25 -15.08
C GLU A 122 -19.77 21.46 -15.52
N ASP A 123 -20.67 20.52 -15.19
CA ASP A 123 -22.11 20.63 -15.46
C ASP A 123 -22.72 21.89 -14.82
N ARG A 124 -22.38 22.17 -13.56
CA ARG A 124 -22.85 23.39 -12.88
C ARG A 124 -22.33 24.66 -13.55
N ARG A 125 -21.09 24.67 -14.02
CA ARG A 125 -20.52 25.80 -14.75
C ARG A 125 -21.21 26.02 -16.10
N GLU A 126 -21.56 24.94 -16.80
CA GLU A 126 -22.31 25.01 -18.06
C GLU A 126 -23.73 25.54 -17.83
N GLN A 127 -24.44 25.05 -16.82
CA GLN A 127 -25.75 25.53 -16.43
C GLN A 127 -25.76 27.03 -16.12
N VAL A 128 -24.81 27.50 -15.30
CA VAL A 128 -24.68 28.94 -14.97
C VAL A 128 -24.37 29.78 -16.22
N SER A 129 -23.59 29.25 -17.15
CA SER A 129 -23.30 29.90 -18.44
C SER A 129 -24.54 30.00 -19.34
N GLU A 130 -25.38 28.95 -19.38
CA GLU A 130 -26.65 28.93 -20.11
C GLU A 130 -27.68 29.89 -19.51
N GLU A 131 -27.84 29.88 -18.19
CA GLU A 131 -28.70 30.82 -17.47
C GLU A 131 -28.26 32.27 -17.70
N GLY A 132 -26.95 32.54 -17.64
CA GLY A 132 -26.37 33.86 -17.93
C GLY A 132 -26.59 34.31 -19.37
N ARG A 133 -26.45 33.42 -20.36
CA ARG A 133 -26.77 33.69 -21.77
C ARG A 133 -28.26 33.99 -21.95
N GLY A 134 -29.14 33.24 -21.28
CA GLY A 134 -30.58 33.49 -21.25
C GLY A 134 -30.91 34.88 -20.71
N LEU A 135 -30.35 35.26 -19.55
CA LEU A 135 -30.52 36.59 -18.95
C LEU A 135 -29.99 37.73 -19.85
N ALA A 136 -28.88 37.50 -20.56
CA ALA A 136 -28.34 38.47 -21.52
C ALA A 136 -29.26 38.69 -22.73
N ALA A 137 -29.99 37.67 -23.19
CA ALA A 137 -30.94 37.77 -24.29
C ALA A 137 -32.16 38.65 -23.93
N TRP A 138 -32.66 38.57 -22.70
CA TRP A 138 -33.76 39.42 -22.20
C TRP A 138 -33.41 40.92 -22.16
N ARG A 139 -32.13 41.27 -22.05
CA ARG A 139 -31.65 42.66 -21.99
C ARG A 139 -31.90 43.45 -23.28
N TRP A 140 -32.16 42.78 -24.40
CA TRP A 140 -32.35 43.39 -25.72
C TRP A 140 -33.82 43.47 -26.17
N HIS A 141 -34.78 43.11 -25.31
CA HIS A 141 -36.22 43.17 -25.60
C HIS A 141 -36.95 44.29 -24.86
N LYS A 142 -36.28 45.43 -24.66
CA LYS A 142 -36.84 46.65 -24.04
C LYS A 142 -36.59 47.84 -24.94
#